data_AF-A0AB73IV19-F1
#
_entry.id   AF-A0AB73IV19-F1
#
_cell.length_a   1.000
_cell.length_b   1.000
_cell.length_c   1.000
_cell.angle_alpha   90.00
_cell.angle_beta   90.00
_cell.angle_gamma   90.00
#
_symmetry.space_group_name_H-M   'P 1'
#
loop_
_entity.id
_entity.type
_entity.pdbx_description
1 polymer ?
#
loop_
_entity_poly.entity_id
_entity_poly.type
_entity_poly.pdbx_seq_one_letter_code
_entity_poly.pdbx_strand_id
1 'polypeptide(L)'
;MAESCAALLFRQIIAQTRRKLDLRAKSMSAFVPEGDTTDHGGKVLNCLPNHKVDGGPIARLGDMMSCRKCGGVYPIVEVLQRGISMDGKPPAFKGDKTACGATLIAS
;
A
#
# COMPACT_ATOMS: atom_id res chain seq x y z
N MET A 1 8.31 -38.81 10.21
CA MET A 1 8.42 -37.46 9.63
C MET A 1 7.03 -36.88 9.43
N ALA A 2 6.32 -36.58 10.52
CA ALA A 2 4.99 -35.99 10.46
C ALA A 2 4.90 -34.98 11.60
N GLU A 3 5.14 -33.70 11.30
CA GLU A 3 4.74 -32.63 12.22
C GLU A 3 3.22 -32.80 12.43
N SER A 4 2.81 -33.06 13.68
CA SER A 4 1.42 -33.33 14.06
C SER A 4 0.47 -32.30 13.44
N CYS A 5 -0.61 -32.78 12.82
CA CYS A 5 -1.66 -31.97 12.20
C CYS A 5 -2.18 -30.84 13.12
N ALA A 6 -2.16 -31.08 14.44
CA ALA A 6 -2.49 -30.06 15.44
C ALA A 6 -1.55 -28.84 15.39
N ALA A 7 -0.24 -29.04 15.24
CA ALA A 7 0.73 -27.94 15.19
C ALA A 7 0.56 -27.07 13.92
N LEU A 8 0.20 -27.69 12.80
CA LEU A 8 -0.09 -26.97 11.55
C LEU A 8 -1.37 -26.12 11.67
N LEU A 9 -2.43 -26.65 12.30
CA LEU A 9 -3.67 -25.91 12.55
C LEU A 9 -3.45 -24.74 13.51
N PHE A 10 -2.67 -24.91 14.58
CA PHE A 10 -2.32 -23.80 15.48
C PHE A 10 -1.52 -22.70 14.75
N ARG A 11 -0.54 -23.08 13.92
CA ARG A 11 0.20 -22.11 13.08
C ARG A 11 -0.73 -21.37 12.11
N GLN A 12 -1.68 -22.06 11.48
CA GLN A 12 -2.67 -21.45 10.60
C GLN A 12 -3.60 -20.48 11.34
N ILE A 13 -4.10 -20.84 12.53
CA ILE A 13 -4.97 -19.97 13.34
C ILE A 13 -4.22 -18.70 13.78
N ILE A 14 -2.96 -18.82 14.24
CA ILE A 14 -2.13 -17.68 14.61
C ILE A 14 -1.84 -16.80 13.37
N ALA A 15 -1.54 -17.39 12.22
CA ALA A 15 -1.32 -16.64 10.97
C ALA A 15 -2.60 -15.99 10.42
N GLN A 16 -3.78 -16.57 10.63
CA GLN A 16 -5.06 -16.00 10.23
C GLN A 16 -5.52 -14.88 11.17
N THR A 17 -5.30 -15.02 12.48
CA THR A 17 -5.62 -13.96 13.46
C THR A 17 -4.71 -12.75 13.33
N ARG A 18 -3.39 -12.94 13.07
CA ARG A 18 -2.47 -11.84 12.73
C ARG A 18 -2.91 -11.07 11.50
N ARG A 19 -3.23 -11.77 10.40
CA ARG A 19 -3.75 -11.14 9.17
C ARG A 19 -5.02 -10.32 9.42
N LYS A 20 -5.95 -10.80 10.24
CA LYS A 20 -7.15 -10.03 10.61
C LYS A 20 -6.84 -8.77 11.42
N LEU A 21 -5.85 -8.82 12.31
CA LEU A 21 -5.44 -7.67 13.11
C LEU A 21 -4.68 -6.63 12.25
N ASP A 22 -3.79 -7.08 11.37
CA ASP A 22 -3.03 -6.23 10.45
C ASP A 22 -3.96 -5.47 9.47
N LEU A 23 -5.01 -6.14 8.97
CA LEU A 23 -6.04 -5.54 8.13
C LEU A 23 -6.84 -4.46 8.87
N ARG A 24 -7.08 -4.63 10.19
CA ARG A 24 -7.75 -3.64 11.05
C ARG A 24 -6.87 -2.43 11.35
N ALA A 25 -5.57 -2.62 11.60
CA ALA A 25 -4.64 -1.50 11.77
C ALA A 25 -4.50 -0.67 10.47
N LYS A 26 -4.59 -1.34 9.32
CA LYS A 26 -4.51 -0.70 8.00
C LYS A 26 -5.81 -0.02 7.56
N SER A 27 -6.93 -0.11 8.30
CA SER A 27 -8.23 0.47 7.91
C SER A 27 -8.44 1.94 8.29
N MET A 28 -7.55 2.56 9.09
CA MET A 28 -7.55 4.01 9.36
C MET A 28 -6.35 4.71 8.75
N SER A 29 -6.13 4.54 7.45
CA SER A 29 -5.03 5.18 6.72
C SER A 29 -5.55 6.25 5.76
N ALA A 30 -4.85 7.38 5.73
CA ALA A 30 -5.17 8.50 4.83
C ALA A 30 -4.82 8.13 3.38
N PHE A 31 -5.55 8.73 2.43
CA PHE A 31 -5.20 8.70 1.01
C PHE A 31 -3.84 9.37 0.79
N VAL A 32 -3.15 8.99 -0.28
CA VAL A 32 -1.86 9.57 -0.66
C VAL A 32 -2.06 10.40 -1.93
N PRO A 33 -2.10 11.74 -1.85
CA PRO A 33 -2.11 12.61 -3.01
C PRO A 33 -0.84 12.49 -3.87
N GLU A 34 -0.90 12.98 -5.11
CA GLU A 34 0.30 13.19 -5.92
C GLU A 34 1.25 14.18 -5.24
N GLY A 35 2.56 13.92 -5.34
CA GLY A 35 3.59 14.76 -4.72
C GLY A 35 3.93 14.41 -3.27
N ASP A 36 3.11 13.58 -2.62
CA ASP A 36 3.40 13.01 -1.30
C ASP A 36 4.66 12.15 -1.33
N THR A 37 5.24 11.97 -0.14
CA THR A 37 6.57 11.39 0.00
C THR A 37 6.56 9.93 0.43
N THR A 38 7.72 9.31 0.35
CA THR A 38 7.95 7.95 0.89
C THR A 38 9.02 7.96 1.97
N ASP A 39 9.11 6.89 2.74
CA ASP A 39 10.17 6.68 3.75
C ASP A 39 11.59 6.65 3.14
N HIS A 40 11.71 6.41 1.83
CA HIS A 40 12.94 6.53 1.07
C HIS A 40 13.19 7.96 0.54
N GLY A 41 12.39 8.93 0.99
CA GLY A 41 12.46 10.33 0.61
C GLY A 41 11.93 10.60 -0.79
N GLY A 42 11.23 9.65 -1.41
CA GLY A 42 10.69 9.76 -2.76
C GLY A 42 9.51 10.72 -2.90
N LYS A 43 8.93 10.80 -4.10
CA LYS A 43 7.65 11.48 -4.37
C LYS A 43 6.78 10.70 -5.33
N VAL A 44 5.46 10.66 -5.10
CA VAL A 44 4.47 10.10 -6.03
C VAL A 44 4.33 10.99 -7.25
N LEU A 45 4.21 10.37 -8.43
CA LEU A 45 4.21 11.00 -9.75
C LEU A 45 3.06 10.49 -10.62
N ASN A 46 2.56 11.35 -11.51
CA ASN A 46 1.65 11.00 -12.60
C ASN A 46 0.36 10.30 -12.15
N CYS A 47 -0.31 10.82 -11.14
CA CYS A 47 -1.63 10.33 -10.75
C CYS A 47 -2.68 10.78 -11.79
N LEU A 48 -3.77 10.03 -11.95
CA LEU A 48 -4.82 10.47 -12.88
C LEU A 48 -5.62 11.65 -12.28
N PRO A 49 -5.95 12.67 -13.09
CA PRO A 49 -6.61 13.89 -12.62
C PRO A 49 -8.09 13.72 -12.28
N ASN A 50 -8.70 12.60 -12.64
CA ASN A 50 -10.12 12.32 -12.46
C ASN A 50 -10.51 11.98 -11.01
N HIS A 51 -9.57 11.47 -10.21
CA HIS A 51 -9.80 11.08 -8.84
C HIS A 51 -9.01 11.98 -7.91
N LYS A 52 -9.72 12.87 -7.20
CA LYS A 52 -9.12 13.88 -6.34
C LYS A 52 -9.62 13.80 -4.92
N VAL A 53 -8.72 14.06 -3.98
CA VAL A 53 -9.00 14.30 -2.55
C VAL A 53 -8.36 15.64 -2.22
N ASP A 54 -9.08 16.50 -1.52
CA ASP A 54 -8.63 17.85 -1.14
C ASP A 54 -8.10 18.70 -2.32
N GLY A 55 -8.64 18.47 -3.51
CA GLY A 55 -8.31 19.20 -4.75
C GLY A 55 -7.13 18.64 -5.55
N GLY A 56 -6.38 17.67 -5.01
CA GLY A 56 -5.24 17.03 -5.68
C GLY A 56 -5.54 15.60 -6.15
N PRO A 57 -4.94 15.14 -7.27
CA PRO A 57 -5.12 13.77 -7.74
C PRO A 57 -4.52 12.77 -6.75
N ILE A 58 -5.14 11.61 -6.60
CA ILE A 58 -4.67 10.59 -5.64
C ILE A 58 -3.98 9.41 -6.29
N ALA A 59 -3.00 8.88 -5.58
CA ALA A 59 -2.23 7.73 -5.97
C ALA A 59 -3.06 6.45 -5.95
N ARG A 60 -2.77 5.54 -6.86
CA ARG A 60 -3.43 4.23 -6.97
C ARG A 60 -2.39 3.15 -7.24
N LEU A 61 -2.85 1.90 -7.18
CA LEU A 61 -2.02 0.77 -7.59
C LEU A 61 -1.45 0.97 -9.00
N GLY A 62 -0.14 0.79 -9.13
CA GLY A 62 0.59 0.93 -10.39
C GLY A 62 0.95 2.37 -10.78
N ASP A 63 0.50 3.39 -10.05
CA ASP A 63 1.00 4.75 -10.24
C ASP A 63 2.48 4.82 -9.82
N MET A 64 3.22 5.74 -10.43
CA MET A 64 4.68 5.79 -10.33
C MET A 64 5.13 6.68 -9.19
N MET A 65 6.31 6.41 -8.66
CA MET A 65 6.96 7.30 -7.71
C MET A 65 8.47 7.34 -7.94
N SER A 66 9.08 8.48 -7.66
CA SER A 66 10.54 8.64 -7.63
C SER A 66 11.09 8.16 -6.29
N CYS A 67 12.23 7.47 -6.28
CA CYS A 67 12.95 7.03 -5.08
C CYS A 67 14.28 7.75 -5.00
N ARG A 68 14.49 8.61 -3.99
CA ARG A 68 15.80 9.25 -3.79
C ARG A 68 16.84 8.27 -3.27
N LYS A 69 16.46 7.37 -2.38
CA LYS A 69 17.37 6.36 -1.82
C LYS A 69 17.82 5.30 -2.84
N CYS A 70 16.92 4.82 -3.70
CA CYS A 70 17.21 3.77 -4.69
C CYS A 70 17.58 4.31 -6.08
N GLY A 71 17.51 5.62 -6.30
CA GLY A 71 17.92 6.26 -7.56
C GLY A 71 17.11 5.85 -8.78
N GLY A 72 15.77 5.91 -8.72
CA GLY A 72 14.93 5.51 -9.86
C GLY A 72 13.43 5.78 -9.68
N VAL A 73 12.63 5.34 -10.65
CA VAL A 73 11.17 5.41 -10.61
C VAL A 73 10.60 4.01 -10.46
N TYR A 74 9.67 3.84 -9.53
CA TYR A 74 9.11 2.54 -9.17
C TYR A 74 7.59 2.64 -9.03
N PRO A 75 6.82 1.62 -9.45
CA PRO A 75 5.38 1.61 -9.27
C PRO A 75 4.99 1.28 -7.82
N ILE A 76 3.81 1.74 -7.42
CA ILE A 76 3.11 1.24 -6.22
C ILE A 76 2.58 -0.16 -6.53
N VAL A 77 2.93 -1.15 -5.72
CA VAL A 77 2.63 -2.58 -6.01
C VAL A 77 1.83 -3.28 -4.93
N GLU A 78 1.84 -2.78 -3.70
CA GLU A 78 1.09 -3.37 -2.60
C GLU A 78 0.11 -2.37 -2.01
N VAL A 79 -1.14 -2.46 -2.47
CA VAL A 79 -2.26 -1.63 -2.03
C VAL A 79 -3.32 -2.51 -1.39
N LEU A 80 -3.85 -2.10 -0.25
CA LEU A 80 -4.95 -2.82 0.38
C LEU A 80 -6.27 -2.60 -0.37
N GLN A 81 -6.87 -3.68 -0.84
CA GLN A 81 -8.18 -3.68 -1.47
C GLN A 81 -9.28 -3.48 -0.41
N ARG A 82 -9.90 -2.30 -0.37
CA ARG A 82 -10.99 -1.96 0.57
C ARG A 82 -12.39 -1.93 -0.07
N GLY A 83 -12.54 -2.54 -1.24
CA GLY A 83 -13.78 -2.51 -2.02
C GLY A 83 -14.07 -1.18 -2.73
N ILE A 84 -13.12 -0.24 -2.68
CA ILE A 84 -13.16 1.02 -3.43
C ILE A 84 -12.18 0.90 -4.59
N SER A 85 -12.61 1.31 -5.78
CA SER A 85 -11.78 1.33 -6.99
C SER A 85 -11.92 2.66 -7.73
N MET A 86 -10.85 3.08 -8.37
CA MET A 86 -10.69 4.31 -9.14
C MET A 86 -10.10 3.93 -10.49
N ASP A 87 -10.94 3.98 -11.53
CA ASP A 87 -10.69 3.38 -12.85
C ASP A 87 -10.24 1.91 -12.80
N GLY A 88 -10.94 1.10 -11.98
CA GLY A 88 -10.63 -0.33 -11.86
C GLY A 88 -9.35 -0.65 -11.08
N LYS A 89 -8.65 0.35 -10.52
CA LYS A 89 -7.50 0.16 -9.64
C LYS A 89 -7.82 0.61 -8.22
N PRO A 90 -7.37 -0.08 -7.16
CA PRO A 90 -7.59 0.39 -5.80
C PRO A 90 -6.75 1.66 -5.53
N PRO A 91 -7.29 2.62 -4.76
CA PRO A 91 -6.54 3.78 -4.31
C PRO A 91 -5.45 3.38 -3.32
N ALA A 92 -4.32 4.07 -3.35
CA ALA A 92 -3.21 3.87 -2.44
C ALA A 92 -3.35 4.71 -1.17
N PHE A 93 -2.85 4.17 -0.07
CA PHE A 93 -2.97 4.76 1.25
C PHE A 93 -1.65 4.75 1.99
N LYS A 94 -1.57 5.54 3.07
CA LYS A 94 -0.44 5.53 3.99
C LYS A 94 -0.12 4.10 4.44
N GLY A 95 1.14 3.70 4.32
CA GLY A 95 1.60 2.35 4.69
C GLY A 95 1.57 1.33 3.54
N ASP A 96 1.11 1.69 2.35
CA ASP A 96 1.24 0.86 1.15
C ASP A 96 2.68 0.88 0.62
N LYS A 97 3.05 -0.17 -0.15
CA LYS A 97 4.44 -0.38 -0.58
C LYS A 97 4.63 -0.23 -2.08
N THR A 98 5.84 0.21 -2.42
CA THR A 98 6.31 0.37 -3.80
C THR A 98 7.27 -0.75 -4.18
N ALA A 99 7.54 -0.92 -5.48
CA ALA A 99 8.37 -2.01 -5.97
C ALA A 99 9.82 -1.97 -5.47
N CYS A 100 10.33 -0.79 -5.07
CA CYS A 100 11.64 -0.67 -4.43
C CYS A 100 11.63 -0.95 -2.92
N GLY A 101 10.49 -1.33 -2.36
CA GLY A 101 10.29 -1.58 -0.93
C GLY A 101 10.01 -0.35 -0.09
N ALA A 102 9.89 0.84 -0.69
CA ALA A 102 9.54 2.05 0.04
C ALA A 102 8.08 2.02 0.50
N THR A 103 7.79 2.70 1.59
CA THR A 103 6.46 2.84 2.18
C THR A 103 5.92 4.25 1.91
N LEU A 104 4.67 4.34 1.43
CA LEU A 104 4.00 5.61 1.21
C LEU A 104 3.69 6.32 2.52
N ILE A 105 4.00 7.61 2.58
CA ILE A 105 3.69 8.50 3.70
C ILE A 105 2.66 9.49 3.19
N ALA A 106 1.44 9.41 3.74
CA ALA A 106 0.45 10.46 3.56
C ALA A 106 0.77 11.62 4.51
N SER A 107 0.89 12.84 3.99
CA SER A 107 1.04 14.07 4.78
C SER A 107 -0.26 14.83 4.98
#